data_AF-A0A2D7GAN3-F1
#
_entry.id   AF-A0A2D7GAN3-F1
#
_cell.length_a   1.000
_cell.length_b   1.000
_cell.length_c   1.000
_cell.angle_alpha   90.00
_cell.angle_beta   90.00
_cell.angle_gamma   90.00
#
_symmetry.space_group_name_H-M   'P 1'
#
loop_
_entity.id
_entity.type
_entity.pdbx_description
1 polymer ?
#
loop_
_entity_poly.entity_id
_entity_poly.type
_entity_poly.pdbx_seq_one_letter_code
_entity_poly.pdbx_strand_id
1 'polypeptide(L)' 'MDDLEAIEIIESKEDSTRDEEVAAWQQLINTGTCWDLQGFYGRTAIRLIEEGVCHEASQR' A
#
# COMPACT_ATOMS: atom_id res chain seq x y z
N MET A 1 -7.58 7.65 -5.38
CA MET A 1 -7.42 7.50 -3.93
C MET A 1 -6.24 8.32 -3.48
N ASP A 2 -6.38 9.00 -2.35
CA ASP A 2 -5.27 9.64 -1.66
C ASP A 2 -4.71 8.74 -0.55
N ASP A 3 -3.67 9.20 0.14
CA ASP A 3 -2.98 8.37 1.13
C ASP A 3 -3.79 8.12 2.39
N LEU A 4 -4.71 9.03 2.75
CA LEU A 4 -5.56 8.85 3.92
C LEU A 4 -6.58 7.74 3.67
N GLU A 5 -7.26 7.78 2.53
CA GLU A 5 -8.20 6.75 2.10
C GLU A 5 -7.48 5.39 1.95
N ALA A 6 -6.25 5.36 1.43
CA ALA A 6 -5.45 4.13 1.34
C ALA A 6 -5.10 3.54 2.72
N ILE A 7 -4.77 4.38 3.69
CA ILE A 7 -4.52 3.96 5.08
C ILE A 7 -5.78 3.36 5.70
N GLU A 8 -6.94 4.02 5.51
CA GLU A 8 -8.23 3.53 6.03
C GLU A 8 -8.59 2.15 5.46
N ILE A 9 -8.38 1.94 4.15
CA ILE A 9 -8.60 0.64 3.50
C ILE A 9 -7.68 -0.45 4.09
N ILE A 10 -6.39 -0.16 4.29
CA ILE A 10 -5.42 -1.14 4.80
C ILE A 10 -5.69 -1.53 6.25
N GLU A 11 -6.13 -0.59 7.06
CA GLU A 11 -6.47 -0.83 8.47
C GLU A 11 -7.84 -1.50 8.63
N SER A 12 -8.80 -1.20 7.74
CA SER A 12 -10.15 -1.78 7.73
C SER A 12 -10.29 -2.95 6.74
N LYS A 13 -9.79 -4.12 7.15
CA LYS A 13 -9.78 -5.37 6.34
C LYS A 13 -11.15 -5.96 5.99
N GLU A 14 -12.24 -5.53 6.64
CA GLU A 14 -13.56 -6.15 6.46
C GLU A 14 -14.42 -5.45 5.40
N ASP A 15 -14.07 -4.21 4.99
CA ASP A 15 -14.91 -3.38 4.13
C ASP A 15 -14.36 -3.18 2.71
N SER A 16 -13.18 -3.72 2.40
CA SER A 16 -12.52 -3.54 1.10
C SER A 16 -12.38 -4.85 0.33
N THR A 17 -12.47 -4.75 -0.99
CA THR A 17 -12.15 -5.85 -1.90
C THR A 17 -10.63 -6.00 -2.01
N ARG A 18 -10.18 -7.19 -2.43
CA ARG A 18 -8.76 -7.45 -2.67
C ARG A 18 -8.13 -6.46 -3.66
N ASP A 19 -8.86 -6.05 -4.68
CA ASP A 19 -8.35 -5.11 -5.69
C ASP A 19 -8.19 -3.70 -5.10
N GLU A 20 -9.09 -3.29 -4.19
CA GLU A 20 -8.98 -2.03 -3.43
C GLU A 20 -7.80 -2.05 -2.46
N GLU A 21 -7.58 -3.17 -1.74
CA GLU A 21 -6.40 -3.34 -0.90
C GLU A 21 -5.11 -3.21 -1.71
N VAL A 22 -5.03 -3.88 -2.87
CA VAL A 22 -3.85 -3.79 -3.76
C VAL A 22 -3.66 -2.37 -4.27
N ALA A 23 -4.72 -1.68 -4.67
CA ALA A 23 -4.65 -0.29 -5.09
C ALA A 23 -4.19 0.65 -3.96
N ALA A 24 -4.63 0.40 -2.72
CA ALA A 24 -4.22 1.15 -1.53
C ALA A 24 -2.72 0.97 -1.25
N TRP A 25 -2.23 -0.28 -1.28
CA TRP A 25 -0.80 -0.54 -1.15
C TRP A 25 0.01 0.12 -2.26
N GLN A 26 -0.44 0.03 -3.51
CA GLN A 26 0.26 0.65 -4.63
C GLN A 26 0.28 2.18 -4.51
N GLN A 27 -0.80 2.80 -4.01
CA GLN A 27 -0.85 4.23 -3.74
C GLN A 27 0.22 4.65 -2.71
N LEU A 28 0.29 3.96 -1.56
CA LEU A 28 1.27 4.29 -0.51
C LEU A 28 2.72 4.03 -0.94
N ILE A 29 2.94 3.04 -1.81
CA ILE A 29 4.26 2.80 -2.43
C ILE A 29 4.62 3.95 -3.38
N ASN A 30 3.67 4.38 -4.22
CA ASN A 30 3.90 5.43 -5.22
C ASN A 30 4.23 6.79 -4.58
N THR A 31 3.59 7.13 -3.46
CA THR A 31 3.85 8.38 -2.73
C THR A 31 5.03 8.28 -1.76
N GLY A 32 5.43 7.05 -1.41
CA GLY A 32 6.46 6.77 -0.42
C GLY A 32 5.96 6.78 1.02
N THR A 33 4.67 7.04 1.25
CA THR A 33 4.07 7.13 2.58
C THR A 33 4.21 5.82 3.38
N CYS A 34 4.22 4.66 2.72
CA CYS A 34 4.43 3.39 3.43
C CYS A 34 5.81 3.26 4.10
N TRP A 35 6.79 4.07 3.69
CA TRP A 35 8.15 4.08 4.25
C TRP A 35 8.29 4.99 5.48
N ASP A 36 7.40 5.96 5.61
CA ASP A 36 7.36 6.88 6.76
C ASP A 36 6.44 6.37 7.88
N LEU A 37 5.50 5.46 7.57
CA LEU A 37 4.59 4.86 8.54
C LEU A 37 5.25 3.74 9.36
N GLN A 38 4.95 3.72 10.67
CA GLN A 38 5.46 2.72 11.61
C GLN A 38 4.70 1.38 11.52
N GLY A 39 5.18 0.36 12.22
CA GLY A 39 4.46 -0.92 12.31
C GLY A 39 4.75 -1.84 11.14
N PHE A 40 3.73 -2.19 10.35
CA PHE A 40 3.83 -3.22 9.30
C PHE A 40 3.92 -2.66 7.87
N TYR A 41 3.65 -1.37 7.65
CA TYR A 41 3.55 -0.78 6.31
C TYR A 41 4.76 -1.07 5.42
N GLY A 42 5.96 -0.62 5.81
CA GLY A 42 7.15 -0.83 4.98
C GLY A 42 7.48 -2.31 4.72
N ARG A 43 7.35 -3.18 5.74
CA ARG A 43 7.63 -4.63 5.57
C ARG A 43 6.63 -5.30 4.64
N THR A 44 5.35 -4.92 4.74
CA THR A 44 4.30 -5.46 3.87
C THR A 44 4.45 -4.93 2.45
N ALA A 45 4.78 -3.65 2.26
CA ALA A 45 5.06 -3.08 0.95
C ALA A 45 6.20 -3.82 0.24
N ILE A 46 7.32 -4.09 0.93
CA ILE A 46 8.43 -4.90 0.39
C ILE A 46 7.93 -6.28 -0.05
N ARG A 47 7.22 -6.98 0.84
CA ARG A 47 6.70 -8.33 0.55
C ARG A 47 5.78 -8.34 -0.67
N LEU A 48 4.88 -7.36 -0.80
CA LEU A 48 3.94 -7.28 -1.92
C LEU A 48 4.65 -7.00 -3.25
N ILE A 49 5.74 -6.23 -3.23
CA ILE A 49 6.60 -6.02 -4.40
C ILE A 49 7.33 -7.31 -4.77
N GLU A 50 7.92 -8.01 -3.79
CA GLU A 50 8.63 -9.28 -4.00
C GLU A 50 7.70 -10.39 -4.53
N GLU A 51 6.45 -10.42 -4.08
CA GLU A 51 5.41 -11.35 -4.55
C GLU A 51 4.83 -10.97 -5.93
N GLY A 52 5.20 -9.80 -6.48
CA GLY A 52 4.68 -9.29 -7.76
C GLY A 52 3.23 -8.82 -7.72
N VAL A 53 2.70 -8.57 -6.52
CA VAL A 53 1.34 -8.03 -6.30
C VAL A 53 1.31 -6.52 -6.49
N CYS A 54 2.38 -5.84 -6.06
CA CYS A 54 2.64 -4.43 -6.29
C CYS A 54 3.95 -4.27 -7.05
N HIS A 55 4.22 -3.06 -7.53
CA HIS A 55 5.49 -2.71 -8.15
C HIS A 55 6.15 -1.53 -7.44
N GLU A 56 7.48 -1.40 -7.59
CA GLU A 56 8.22 -0.24 -7.11
C GLU A 56 7.63 1.07 -7.67
N ALA A 57 7.75 2.15 -6.91
CA ALA A 57 7.36 3.47 -7.39
C ALA A 57 8.13 3.78 -8.68
N SER A 58 7.41 4.03 -9.78
CA SER A 58 8.06 4.46 -11.01
C SER A 58 8.77 5.78 -10.77
N GLN A 59 10.09 5.78 -10.94
CA GLN A 59 10.90 7.00 -10.91
C GLN A 59 10.30 7.98 -11.92
N ARG A 60 9.90 9.17 -11.45
CA ARG A 60 9.58 10.29 -12.34
C ARG A 60 10.87 10.98 -12.79
#